data_AF-Q8NMR2-F1
#
_entry.id   AF-Q8NMR2-F1
#
_cell.length_a   1.000
_cell.length_b   1.000
_cell.length_c   1.000
_cell.angle_alpha   90.00
_cell.angle_beta   90.00
_cell.angle_gamma   90.00
#
_symmetry.space_group_name_H-M   'P 1'
#
loop_
_entity.id
_entity.type
_entity.pdbx_description
1 polymer ?
#
loop_
_entity_poly.entity_id
_entity_poly.type
_entity_poly.pdbx_seq_one_letter_code
_entity_poly.pdbx_strand_id
1 'polypeptide(L)'
;MRLGFSTLAQLCNSTIHSDGTTNTEPDYASKAAHISDATVDQFVEFGGGQANINPDGSATVDWEGSFSINFYDGLVPFTITNPHLEVSVAGTGVLTGDLTSYAVEMSNPNEKTPLTDLYEDVTITTFGGVNLDPEGVVTSNPDYDGVIVDVPLDATSQVTSGAGWGAWPQGFLDFHFDTNLPSYWYSSDGAGDPKKAPMSFNVDFTNGPGLVNSQLLHRQVISMPETKAVS
;
A
#
# COMPACT_ATOMS: atom_id res chain seq x y z
N MET A 1 23.67 10.12 -36.85
CA MET A 1 23.57 11.15 -35.80
C MET A 1 22.09 11.17 -35.40
N ARG A 2 21.65 10.27 -34.49
CA ARG A 2 21.45 10.48 -33.03
C ARG A 2 20.75 11.84 -32.79
N LEU A 3 19.54 11.93 -32.23
CA LEU A 3 18.91 11.18 -31.16
C LEU A 3 17.37 11.16 -31.34
N GLY A 4 16.74 10.01 -31.14
CA GLY A 4 15.31 9.92 -30.82
C GLY A 4 15.21 9.43 -29.39
N PHE A 5 14.82 10.31 -28.47
CA PHE A 5 14.40 9.92 -27.12
C PHE A 5 13.01 9.31 -27.27
N SER A 6 12.92 7.99 -27.10
CA SER A 6 11.64 7.29 -27.00
C SER A 6 11.14 7.43 -25.58
N THR A 7 10.10 8.23 -25.41
CA THR A 7 9.19 8.24 -24.27
C THR A 7 8.66 6.84 -24.00
N LEU A 8 9.07 6.23 -22.89
CA LEU A 8 8.43 5.08 -22.26
C LEU A 8 8.43 5.34 -20.75
N ALA A 9 7.58 6.27 -20.29
CA ALA A 9 7.04 6.17 -18.95
C ALA A 9 5.92 5.12 -19.05
N GLN A 10 6.27 3.87 -18.77
CA GLN A 10 5.30 2.78 -18.73
C GLN A 10 4.48 2.99 -17.46
N LEU A 11 3.20 3.36 -17.64
CA LEU A 11 2.23 3.49 -16.55
C LEU A 11 2.20 2.18 -15.75
N CYS A 12 2.21 2.26 -14.42
CA CYS A 12 1.94 1.12 -13.56
C CYS A 12 0.58 0.52 -13.95
N ASN A 13 0.53 -0.70 -14.51
CA ASN A 13 -0.70 -1.46 -14.68
C ASN A 13 -1.20 -1.88 -13.30
N SER A 14 -1.88 -0.98 -12.60
CA SER A 14 -2.57 -1.31 -11.36
C SER A 14 -3.75 -2.23 -11.71
N THR A 15 -4.16 -3.13 -10.84
CA THR A 15 -5.32 -4.00 -11.07
C THR A 15 -6.20 -3.89 -9.86
N ILE A 16 -7.37 -3.27 -9.98
CA ILE A 16 -8.23 -3.03 -8.81
C ILE A 16 -8.80 -4.35 -8.27
N HIS A 17 -9.08 -5.34 -9.11
CA HIS A 17 -9.79 -6.56 -8.71
C HIS A 17 -9.21 -7.81 -9.40
N SER A 18 -9.13 -8.92 -8.64
CA SER A 18 -8.95 -10.26 -9.23
C SER A 18 -9.82 -11.31 -8.56
N ASP A 19 -10.61 -12.04 -9.38
CA ASP A 19 -11.37 -13.22 -8.98
C ASP A 19 -10.57 -14.54 -9.17
N GLY A 20 -9.26 -14.43 -9.42
CA GLY A 20 -8.38 -15.54 -9.76
C GLY A 20 -8.38 -15.93 -11.23
N THR A 21 -9.20 -15.29 -12.08
CA THR A 21 -9.26 -15.56 -13.53
C THR A 21 -9.32 -14.30 -14.40
N THR A 22 -9.72 -13.16 -13.83
CA THR A 22 -9.82 -11.88 -14.53
C THR A 22 -9.21 -10.75 -13.71
N ASN A 23 -8.47 -9.87 -14.38
CA ASN A 23 -7.93 -8.64 -13.80
C ASN A 23 -8.67 -7.44 -14.42
N THR A 24 -9.08 -6.50 -13.59
CA THR A 24 -9.69 -5.24 -14.06
C THR A 24 -8.69 -4.09 -13.92
N GLU A 25 -8.31 -3.51 -15.05
CA GLU A 25 -7.50 -2.29 -15.10
C GLU A 25 -8.30 -1.09 -14.53
N PRO A 26 -7.70 -0.26 -13.66
CA PRO A 26 -8.29 0.95 -13.14
C PRO A 26 -8.48 1.99 -14.23
N ASP A 27 -9.60 2.69 -14.17
CA ASP A 27 -9.80 3.94 -14.86
C ASP A 27 -10.55 4.91 -13.93
N TYR A 28 -10.73 6.15 -14.39
CA TYR A 28 -11.44 7.15 -13.60
C TYR A 28 -12.91 6.77 -13.34
N ALA A 29 -13.53 5.95 -14.19
CA ALA A 29 -14.89 5.49 -13.99
C ALA A 29 -14.96 4.38 -12.92
N SER A 30 -13.93 3.53 -12.80
CA SER A 30 -13.83 2.46 -11.82
C SER A 30 -13.22 2.85 -10.48
N LYS A 31 -12.88 4.13 -10.27
CA LYS A 31 -12.30 4.63 -8.99
C LYS A 31 -13.10 4.35 -7.72
N ALA A 32 -14.42 4.15 -7.86
CA ALA A 32 -15.35 3.83 -6.78
C ALA A 32 -15.86 2.38 -6.86
N ALA A 33 -15.31 1.59 -7.77
CA ALA A 33 -15.66 0.19 -7.88
C ALA A 33 -15.12 -0.52 -6.63
N HIS A 34 -16.03 -1.15 -5.89
CA HIS A 34 -15.73 -1.98 -4.75
C HIS A 34 -16.50 -3.28 -4.89
N ILE A 35 -15.93 -4.37 -4.39
CA ILE A 35 -16.56 -5.67 -4.40
C ILE A 35 -16.97 -6.02 -2.97
N SER A 36 -18.27 -6.19 -2.75
CA SER A 36 -18.83 -6.63 -1.47
C SER A 36 -18.68 -8.14 -1.25
N ASP A 37 -18.19 -8.87 -2.26
CA ASP A 37 -17.84 -10.27 -2.18
C ASP A 37 -16.51 -10.46 -1.43
N ALA A 38 -16.58 -11.15 -0.30
CA ALA A 38 -15.41 -11.43 0.53
C ALA A 38 -14.37 -12.36 -0.15
N THR A 39 -14.71 -12.96 -1.28
CA THR A 39 -13.84 -13.85 -2.05
C THR A 39 -12.96 -13.13 -3.08
N VAL A 40 -13.18 -11.83 -3.31
CA VAL A 40 -12.38 -11.04 -4.24
C VAL A 40 -11.42 -10.15 -3.48
N ASP A 41 -10.16 -10.15 -3.92
CA ASP A 41 -9.10 -9.32 -3.37
C ASP A 41 -8.84 -8.10 -4.26
N GLN A 42 -8.45 -7.00 -3.61
CA GLN A 42 -7.97 -5.79 -4.27
C GLN A 42 -6.47 -5.66 -4.07
N PHE A 43 -5.76 -5.36 -5.15
CA PHE A 43 -4.31 -5.20 -5.12
C PHE A 43 -3.83 -4.05 -5.95
N VAL A 44 -2.56 -3.72 -5.80
CA VAL A 44 -1.86 -2.88 -6.76
C VAL A 44 -0.78 -3.75 -7.36
N GLU A 45 -0.86 -3.98 -8.67
CA GLU A 45 0.25 -4.50 -9.44
C GLU A 45 1.04 -3.34 -10.02
N PHE A 46 2.36 -3.39 -9.91
CA PHE A 46 3.24 -2.41 -10.53
C PHE A 46 4.48 -3.12 -11.06
N GLY A 47 4.75 -2.92 -12.34
CA GLY A 47 5.80 -3.58 -13.09
C GLY A 47 6.90 -2.63 -13.54
N GLY A 48 7.92 -3.19 -14.19
CA GLY A 48 9.03 -2.40 -14.73
C GLY A 48 10.08 -1.97 -13.69
N GLY A 49 10.05 -2.58 -12.50
CA GLY A 49 11.06 -2.31 -11.48
C GLY A 49 12.44 -2.77 -11.88
N GLN A 50 13.47 -2.02 -11.48
CA GLN A 50 14.88 -2.32 -11.68
C GLN A 50 15.47 -2.89 -10.39
N ALA A 51 15.97 -4.11 -10.44
CA ALA A 51 16.56 -4.77 -9.28
C ALA A 51 18.09 -4.83 -9.34
N ASN A 52 18.73 -4.59 -8.19
CA ASN A 52 20.15 -4.85 -7.97
C ASN A 52 20.30 -5.86 -6.83
N ILE A 53 20.66 -7.10 -7.13
CA ILE A 53 20.87 -8.16 -6.14
C ILE A 53 22.37 -8.41 -5.97
N ASN A 54 22.87 -8.22 -4.75
CA ASN A 54 24.28 -8.43 -4.42
C ASN A 54 24.57 -9.92 -4.13
N PRO A 55 25.83 -10.37 -4.32
CA PRO A 55 26.21 -11.76 -4.01
C PRO A 55 26.04 -12.16 -2.54
N ASP A 56 25.91 -11.20 -1.62
CA ASP A 56 25.67 -11.45 -0.19
C ASP A 56 24.19 -11.56 0.18
N GLY A 57 23.28 -11.44 -0.80
CA GLY A 57 21.84 -11.52 -0.61
C GLY A 57 21.15 -10.19 -0.29
N SER A 58 21.90 -9.11 -0.06
CA SER A 58 21.30 -7.77 -0.02
C SER A 58 20.82 -7.35 -1.40
N ALA A 59 19.76 -6.55 -1.47
CA ALA A 59 19.21 -6.12 -2.74
C ALA A 59 18.45 -4.79 -2.64
N THR A 60 18.33 -4.12 -3.79
CA THR A 60 17.33 -3.06 -3.99
C THR A 60 16.43 -3.39 -5.17
N VAL A 61 15.20 -2.90 -5.13
CA VAL A 61 14.31 -2.86 -6.29
C VAL A 61 13.65 -1.49 -6.35
N ASP A 62 13.82 -0.81 -7.48
CA ASP A 62 13.33 0.55 -7.71
C ASP A 62 12.23 0.51 -8.77
N TRP A 63 11.04 1.03 -8.43
CA TRP A 63 9.96 1.21 -9.40
C TRP A 63 9.73 2.69 -9.66
N GLU A 64 9.69 3.08 -10.93
CA GLU A 64 9.26 4.42 -11.33
C GLU A 64 7.74 4.42 -11.57
N GLY A 65 7.07 5.49 -11.14
CA GLY A 65 5.65 5.68 -11.37
C GLY A 65 4.86 5.91 -10.09
N SER A 66 3.54 5.87 -10.22
CA SER A 66 2.64 6.18 -9.11
C SER A 66 1.35 5.40 -9.23
N PHE A 67 0.75 5.08 -8.08
CA PHE A 67 -0.60 4.52 -8.00
C PHE A 67 -1.37 5.16 -6.86
N SER A 68 -2.69 5.20 -6.98
CA SER A 68 -3.57 5.78 -5.97
C SER A 68 -4.47 4.73 -5.34
N ILE A 69 -4.67 4.85 -4.03
CA ILE A 69 -5.63 4.07 -3.26
C ILE A 69 -6.77 5.03 -2.88
N ASN A 70 -7.98 4.69 -3.32
CA ASN A 70 -9.16 5.53 -3.12
C ASN A 70 -9.90 5.09 -1.86
N PHE A 71 -9.92 5.89 -0.79
CA PHE A 71 -10.86 5.65 0.31
C PHE A 71 -12.19 6.36 0.06
N TYR A 72 -13.27 5.74 0.56
CA TYR A 72 -14.65 6.24 0.46
C TYR A 72 -15.04 6.67 -0.95
N ASP A 73 -15.00 5.74 -1.90
CA ASP A 73 -15.37 5.97 -3.30
C ASP A 73 -14.59 7.13 -3.98
N GLY A 74 -13.36 7.39 -3.50
CA GLY A 74 -12.49 8.46 -4.00
C GLY A 74 -12.65 9.81 -3.31
N LEU A 75 -13.33 9.86 -2.16
CA LEU A 75 -13.35 11.07 -1.33
C LEU A 75 -11.99 11.33 -0.70
N VAL A 76 -11.27 10.30 -0.26
CA VAL A 76 -9.93 10.46 0.35
C VAL A 76 -8.92 9.60 -0.40
N PRO A 77 -8.51 9.99 -1.62
CA PRO A 77 -7.45 9.28 -2.33
C PRO A 77 -6.09 9.64 -1.75
N PHE A 78 -5.20 8.67 -1.64
CA PHE A 78 -3.77 8.94 -1.48
C PHE A 78 -2.98 8.25 -2.58
N THR A 79 -1.86 8.84 -2.92
CA THR A 79 -0.98 8.37 -4.00
C THR A 79 0.36 7.98 -3.40
N ILE A 80 0.85 6.81 -3.79
CA ILE A 80 2.23 6.37 -3.56
C ILE A 80 2.99 6.54 -4.87
N THR A 81 4.15 7.17 -4.81
CA THR A 81 5.03 7.45 -5.94
C THR A 81 6.42 6.88 -5.69
N ASN A 82 7.07 6.41 -6.76
CA ASN A 82 8.41 5.84 -6.77
C ASN A 82 8.66 4.81 -5.64
N PRO A 83 7.93 3.68 -5.61
CA PRO A 83 8.19 2.65 -4.63
C PRO A 83 9.64 2.16 -4.68
N HIS A 84 10.21 1.90 -3.51
CA HIS A 84 11.57 1.38 -3.37
C HIS A 84 11.59 0.26 -2.33
N LEU A 85 12.09 -0.91 -2.71
CA LEU A 85 12.32 -2.03 -1.80
C LEU A 85 13.81 -2.15 -1.51
N GLU A 86 14.21 -2.05 -0.25
CA GLU A 86 15.54 -2.43 0.22
C GLU A 86 15.46 -3.73 1.00
N VAL A 87 16.35 -4.69 0.71
CA VAL A 87 16.52 -5.95 1.43
C VAL A 87 17.94 -6.02 1.97
N SER A 88 18.06 -6.12 3.29
CA SER A 88 19.35 -6.31 3.97
C SER A 88 19.88 -7.73 3.83
N VAL A 89 21.18 -7.92 4.09
CA VAL A 89 21.83 -9.25 4.16
C VAL A 89 21.15 -10.21 5.15
N ALA A 90 20.49 -9.68 6.19
CA ALA A 90 19.77 -10.48 7.17
C ALA A 90 18.36 -10.90 6.71
N GLY A 91 17.93 -10.46 5.52
CA GLY A 91 16.58 -10.67 5.01
C GLY A 91 15.52 -9.74 5.61
N THR A 92 15.91 -8.69 6.33
CA THR A 92 14.97 -7.60 6.66
C THR A 92 14.71 -6.78 5.42
N GLY A 93 13.44 -6.66 5.01
CA GLY A 93 13.00 -5.84 3.89
C GLY A 93 12.26 -4.58 4.34
N VAL A 94 12.40 -3.50 3.59
CA VAL A 94 11.68 -2.23 3.81
C VAL A 94 11.17 -1.74 2.46
N LEU A 95 9.85 -1.57 2.34
CA LEU A 95 9.22 -0.92 1.19
C LEU A 95 8.92 0.54 1.56
N THR A 96 9.50 1.47 0.84
CA THR A 96 9.25 2.91 0.95
C THR A 96 8.59 3.46 -0.30
N GLY A 97 8.12 4.71 -0.21
CA GLY A 97 7.69 5.53 -1.35
C GLY A 97 7.28 6.92 -0.90
N ASP A 98 7.03 7.80 -1.86
CA ASP A 98 6.57 9.16 -1.60
C ASP A 98 5.04 9.20 -1.54
N LEU A 99 4.48 9.82 -0.51
CA LEU A 99 3.03 9.86 -0.26
C LEU A 99 2.47 11.28 -0.37
N THR A 100 1.33 11.40 -1.03
CA THR A 100 0.54 12.63 -1.09
C THR A 100 -0.96 12.33 -1.04
N SER A 101 -1.75 13.26 -0.50
CA SER A 101 -3.21 13.13 -0.39
C SER A 101 -3.85 14.50 -0.12
N TYR A 102 -5.08 14.47 0.38
CA TYR A 102 -5.84 15.59 0.88
C TYR A 102 -6.17 15.33 2.35
N ALA A 103 -6.02 16.36 3.18
CA ALA A 103 -6.73 16.42 4.45
C ALA A 103 -8.22 16.58 4.16
N VAL A 104 -9.04 15.70 4.75
CA VAL A 104 -10.49 15.75 4.60
C VAL A 104 -11.12 15.98 5.96
N GLU A 105 -11.94 17.02 6.05
CA GLU A 105 -12.70 17.32 7.26
C GLU A 105 -13.81 16.28 7.43
N MET A 106 -13.78 15.52 8.53
CA MET A 106 -14.81 14.50 8.79
C MET A 106 -16.23 15.08 8.83
N SER A 107 -16.36 16.35 9.23
CA SER A 107 -17.64 17.06 9.29
C SER A 107 -18.20 17.47 7.91
N ASN A 108 -17.33 17.59 6.90
CA ASN A 108 -17.72 17.83 5.50
C ASN A 108 -16.73 17.16 4.54
N PRO A 109 -16.94 15.89 4.16
CA PRO A 109 -16.00 15.14 3.34
C PRO A 109 -15.85 15.65 1.89
N ASN A 110 -16.64 16.65 1.49
CA ASN A 110 -16.49 17.34 0.20
C ASN A 110 -15.50 18.52 0.27
N GLU A 111 -15.13 18.97 1.47
CA GLU A 111 -14.07 19.96 1.68
C GLU A 111 -12.73 19.24 1.82
N LYS A 112 -11.94 19.32 0.74
CA LYS A 112 -10.61 18.72 0.64
C LYS A 112 -9.56 19.82 0.65
N THR A 113 -8.63 19.74 1.59
CA THR A 113 -7.45 20.61 1.60
C THR A 113 -6.27 19.75 1.14
N PRO A 114 -5.60 20.08 0.01
CA PRO A 114 -4.41 19.35 -0.41
C PRO A 114 -3.37 19.33 0.71
N LEU A 115 -2.78 18.18 0.99
CA LEU A 115 -1.55 18.16 1.77
C LEU A 115 -0.47 18.83 0.90
N THR A 116 0.05 19.96 1.37
CA THR A 116 0.99 20.77 0.59
C THR A 116 2.40 20.19 0.57
N ASP A 117 2.70 19.36 1.56
CA ASP A 117 3.99 18.70 1.70
C ASP A 117 3.90 17.28 1.13
N LEU A 118 4.90 16.91 0.34
CA LEU A 118 5.14 15.52 -0.04
C LEU A 118 5.76 14.81 1.16
N TYR A 119 5.23 13.66 1.54
CA TYR A 119 5.87 12.80 2.53
C TYR A 119 6.88 11.95 1.78
N GLU A 120 8.15 12.32 1.83
CA GLU A 120 9.23 11.64 1.12
C GLU A 120 9.69 10.39 1.88
N ASP A 121 10.06 9.33 1.16
CA ASP A 121 10.67 8.10 1.70
C ASP A 121 9.89 7.46 2.87
N VAL A 122 8.56 7.51 2.85
CA VAL A 122 7.73 6.93 3.91
C VAL A 122 7.86 5.42 3.89
N THR A 123 8.17 4.81 5.04
CA THR A 123 8.09 3.36 5.20
C THR A 123 6.64 2.90 5.14
N ILE A 124 6.26 2.29 4.01
CA ILE A 124 4.93 1.73 3.78
C ILE A 124 4.78 0.41 4.53
N THR A 125 5.77 -0.47 4.46
CA THR A 125 5.77 -1.74 5.19
C THR A 125 7.20 -2.26 5.40
N THR A 126 7.38 -3.09 6.43
CA THR A 126 8.59 -3.88 6.65
C THR A 126 8.31 -5.37 6.49
N PHE A 127 9.37 -6.16 6.36
CA PHE A 127 9.30 -7.61 6.17
C PHE A 127 10.43 -8.30 6.93
N GLY A 128 10.15 -9.48 7.47
CA GLY A 128 11.15 -10.43 7.94
C GLY A 128 11.41 -11.57 6.96
N GLY A 129 12.67 -12.01 6.83
CA GLY A 129 13.03 -13.23 6.12
C GLY A 129 12.90 -13.17 4.60
N VAL A 130 12.99 -11.98 4.00
CA VAL A 130 12.99 -11.79 2.55
C VAL A 130 14.25 -12.38 1.95
N ASN A 131 14.07 -13.20 0.92
CA ASN A 131 15.16 -13.74 0.11
C ASN A 131 14.76 -13.65 -1.36
N LEU A 132 15.33 -12.68 -2.09
CA LEU A 132 14.99 -12.47 -3.49
C LEU A 132 15.58 -13.57 -4.37
N ASP A 133 14.76 -14.11 -5.27
CA ASP A 133 15.15 -15.12 -6.26
C ASP A 133 15.02 -14.50 -7.66
N PRO A 134 16.15 -14.19 -8.34
CA PRO A 134 16.11 -13.59 -9.68
C PRO A 134 15.55 -14.54 -10.76
N GLU A 135 15.28 -15.80 -10.43
CA GLU A 135 14.71 -16.79 -11.35
C GLU A 135 13.22 -17.06 -11.08
N GLY A 136 12.62 -16.42 -10.06
CA GLY A 136 11.32 -16.83 -9.55
C GLY A 136 10.42 -15.71 -9.04
N VAL A 137 9.42 -16.14 -8.26
CA VAL A 137 8.47 -15.28 -7.55
C VAL A 137 8.73 -15.41 -6.05
N VAL A 138 8.89 -14.28 -5.39
CA VAL A 138 9.17 -14.19 -3.95
C VAL A 138 7.95 -13.61 -3.27
N THR A 139 7.36 -14.37 -2.35
CA THR A 139 6.25 -13.91 -1.52
C THR A 139 6.76 -13.58 -0.12
N SER A 140 6.54 -12.34 0.32
CA SER A 140 6.91 -11.85 1.65
C SER A 140 5.66 -11.42 2.41
N ASN A 141 5.61 -11.66 3.71
CA ASN A 141 4.51 -11.20 4.55
C ASN A 141 4.92 -9.88 5.22
N PRO A 142 4.21 -8.78 4.95
CA PRO A 142 4.34 -7.54 5.70
C PRO A 142 4.26 -7.74 7.23
N ASP A 143 5.10 -7.04 7.97
CA ASP A 143 4.98 -6.98 9.43
C ASP A 143 3.72 -6.18 9.81
N TYR A 144 2.90 -6.75 10.69
CA TYR A 144 1.69 -6.10 11.20
C TYR A 144 1.34 -6.60 12.60
N ASP A 145 1.29 -7.93 12.76
CA ASP A 145 0.90 -8.56 14.02
C ASP A 145 1.84 -8.15 15.16
N GLY A 146 1.25 -7.65 16.23
CA GLY A 146 1.99 -7.23 17.42
C GLY A 146 2.73 -5.90 17.30
N VAL A 147 2.62 -5.19 16.19
CA VAL A 147 3.24 -3.86 16.01
C VAL A 147 2.50 -2.85 16.88
N ILE A 148 3.23 -2.20 17.79
CA ILE A 148 2.74 -1.11 18.64
C ILE A 148 3.12 0.21 17.98
N VAL A 149 2.18 1.16 18.03
CA VAL A 149 2.36 2.50 17.45
C VAL A 149 2.00 3.59 18.46
N ASP A 150 2.62 4.75 18.30
CA ASP A 150 2.30 5.95 19.04
C ASP A 150 1.08 6.61 18.40
N VAL A 151 -0.05 6.58 19.13
CA VAL A 151 -1.31 7.19 18.71
C VAL A 151 -1.55 8.47 19.52
N PRO A 152 -1.81 9.62 18.88
CA PRO A 152 -2.20 10.85 19.56
C PRO A 152 -3.40 10.66 20.49
N LEU A 153 -3.43 11.40 21.61
CA LEU A 153 -4.45 11.25 22.66
C LEU A 153 -5.88 11.54 22.17
N ASP A 154 -6.02 12.39 21.17
CA ASP A 154 -7.28 12.80 20.54
C ASP A 154 -7.71 11.90 19.38
N ALA A 155 -6.90 10.90 19.00
CA ALA A 155 -7.25 9.88 18.04
C ALA A 155 -7.81 8.61 18.72
N THR A 156 -8.50 7.77 17.94
CA THR A 156 -8.97 6.45 18.40
C THR A 156 -7.78 5.62 18.89
N SER A 157 -7.78 5.15 20.13
CA SER A 157 -6.64 4.39 20.66
C SER A 157 -6.44 3.05 19.93
N GLN A 158 -5.18 2.62 19.80
CA GLN A 158 -4.86 1.26 19.35
C GLN A 158 -5.28 0.24 20.41
N VAL A 159 -5.90 -0.85 19.97
CA VAL A 159 -6.21 -2.03 20.79
C VAL A 159 -5.09 -3.05 20.66
N THR A 160 -4.31 -3.23 21.73
CA THR A 160 -3.16 -4.15 21.74
C THR A 160 -3.49 -5.50 22.38
N SER A 161 -4.74 -5.96 22.25
CA SER A 161 -5.22 -7.20 22.86
C SER A 161 -6.07 -8.00 21.89
N GLY A 162 -6.06 -9.33 22.01
CA GLY A 162 -6.79 -10.23 21.11
C GLY A 162 -5.85 -10.99 20.17
N ALA A 163 -6.41 -11.75 19.24
CA ALA A 163 -5.63 -12.37 18.16
C ALA A 163 -5.65 -11.45 16.93
N GLY A 164 -4.51 -11.32 16.24
CA GLY A 164 -4.40 -10.49 15.03
C GLY A 164 -4.44 -8.98 15.29
N TRP A 165 -4.16 -8.54 16.52
CA TRP A 165 -3.92 -7.11 16.77
C TRP A 165 -2.57 -6.71 16.18
N GLY A 166 -2.46 -5.47 15.74
CA GLY A 166 -1.30 -4.97 15.04
C GLY A 166 -1.50 -3.57 14.47
N ALA A 167 -0.51 -3.15 13.69
CA ALA A 167 -0.49 -1.87 12.99
C ALA A 167 0.44 -1.91 11.77
N TRP A 168 0.14 -1.05 10.80
CA TRP A 168 1.11 -0.62 9.79
C TRP A 168 2.21 0.25 10.44
N PRO A 169 3.37 0.45 9.79
CA PRO A 169 4.49 1.19 10.36
C PRO A 169 4.13 2.64 10.75
N GLN A 170 4.79 3.16 11.79
CA GLN A 170 4.52 4.50 12.34
C GLN A 170 4.52 5.60 11.27
N GLY A 171 5.53 5.65 10.39
CA GLY A 171 5.61 6.71 9.37
C GLY A 171 4.42 6.71 8.39
N PHE A 172 3.87 5.52 8.10
CA PHE A 172 2.65 5.38 7.30
C PHE A 172 1.41 5.87 8.06
N LEU A 173 1.37 5.65 9.38
CA LEU A 173 0.31 6.18 10.23
C LEU A 173 0.41 7.70 10.41
N ASP A 174 1.62 8.24 10.55
CA ASP A 174 1.89 9.68 10.67
C ASP A 174 1.28 10.43 9.48
N PHE A 175 1.52 9.93 8.26
CA PHE A 175 0.84 10.42 7.06
C PHE A 175 -0.69 10.36 7.19
N HIS A 176 -1.23 9.23 7.67
CA HIS A 176 -2.68 9.06 7.76
C HIS A 176 -3.35 9.81 8.90
N PHE A 177 -2.62 10.22 9.95
CA PHE A 177 -3.12 11.17 10.94
C PHE A 177 -3.46 12.50 10.25
N ASP A 178 -2.62 12.96 9.33
CA ASP A 178 -2.87 14.19 8.56
C ASP A 178 -3.98 14.02 7.50
N THR A 179 -4.28 12.79 7.08
CA THR A 179 -5.43 12.51 6.18
C THR A 179 -6.74 12.17 6.90
N ASN A 180 -6.77 12.14 8.24
CA ASN A 180 -7.90 11.63 9.02
C ASN A 180 -8.31 10.18 8.68
N LEU A 181 -7.36 9.32 8.30
CA LEU A 181 -7.58 7.89 8.08
C LEU A 181 -6.80 6.95 9.03
N PRO A 182 -6.18 7.39 10.14
CA PRO A 182 -5.16 6.59 10.81
C PRO A 182 -5.73 5.28 11.37
N SER A 183 -6.96 5.30 11.89
CA SER A 183 -7.62 4.12 12.48
C SER A 183 -7.98 3.05 11.46
N TYR A 184 -7.78 3.25 10.15
CA TYR A 184 -7.93 2.19 9.15
C TYR A 184 -6.70 1.28 9.05
N TRP A 185 -5.61 1.63 9.73
CA TRP A 185 -4.30 1.02 9.56
C TRP A 185 -3.71 0.43 10.85
N TYR A 186 -4.48 0.42 11.93
CA TYR A 186 -4.16 -0.32 13.16
C TYR A 186 -5.42 -0.90 13.80
N SER A 187 -5.25 -1.93 14.61
CA SER A 187 -6.30 -2.52 15.45
C SER A 187 -6.94 -1.45 16.37
N SER A 188 -8.22 -1.17 16.19
CA SER A 188 -8.93 -0.04 16.81
C SER A 188 -10.32 -0.42 17.37
N ASP A 189 -10.58 -1.72 17.55
CA ASP A 189 -11.90 -2.30 17.91
C ASP A 189 -12.99 -2.06 16.86
N GLY A 190 -12.63 -1.64 15.65
CA GLY A 190 -13.58 -1.40 14.58
C GLY A 190 -14.02 -2.71 13.94
N ALA A 191 -15.24 -2.77 13.40
CA ALA A 191 -15.69 -3.97 12.66
C ALA A 191 -14.86 -4.24 11.37
N GLY A 192 -14.03 -3.28 10.95
CA GLY A 192 -13.06 -3.44 9.87
C GLY A 192 -11.73 -4.07 10.29
N ASP A 193 -11.42 -4.19 11.60
CA ASP A 193 -10.15 -4.69 12.12
C ASP A 193 -9.66 -6.00 11.48
N PRO A 194 -10.51 -7.02 11.25
CA PRO A 194 -10.08 -8.28 10.63
C PRO A 194 -9.57 -8.15 9.19
N LYS A 195 -9.71 -6.96 8.57
CA LYS A 195 -9.31 -6.67 7.19
C LYS A 195 -8.14 -5.68 7.10
N LYS A 196 -7.66 -5.14 8.22
CA LYS A 196 -6.59 -4.12 8.24
C LYS A 196 -5.19 -4.70 8.05
N ALA A 197 -5.01 -5.97 8.41
CA ALA A 197 -3.76 -6.66 8.18
C ALA A 197 -3.46 -6.67 6.66
N PRO A 198 -2.25 -6.28 6.26
CA PRO A 198 -1.81 -6.38 4.87
C PRO A 198 -1.84 -7.85 4.42
N MET A 199 -2.11 -8.08 3.14
CA MET A 199 -1.86 -9.40 2.56
C MET A 199 -0.43 -9.47 2.03
N SER A 200 -0.01 -10.65 1.56
CA SER A 200 1.38 -10.86 1.14
C SER A 200 1.83 -9.93 0.01
N PHE A 201 3.10 -9.55 0.03
CA PHE A 201 3.75 -8.80 -1.03
C PHE A 201 4.51 -9.77 -1.95
N ASN A 202 4.27 -9.70 -3.26
CA ASN A 202 4.97 -10.53 -4.23
C ASN A 202 5.98 -9.70 -5.02
N VAL A 203 7.14 -10.29 -5.31
CA VAL A 203 8.18 -9.77 -6.21
C VAL A 203 8.45 -10.84 -7.27
N ASP A 204 8.10 -10.57 -8.52
CA ASP A 204 8.16 -11.52 -9.64
C ASP A 204 9.22 -11.11 -10.67
N PHE A 205 10.25 -11.94 -10.82
CA PHE A 205 11.35 -11.77 -11.77
C PHE A 205 11.16 -12.57 -13.08
N THR A 206 10.06 -13.31 -13.24
CA THR A 206 9.86 -14.27 -14.33
C THR A 206 9.54 -13.62 -15.69
N ASN A 207 9.22 -12.32 -15.71
CA ASN A 207 8.88 -11.57 -16.93
C ASN A 207 10.10 -11.11 -17.76
N GLY A 208 11.32 -11.51 -17.37
CA GLY A 208 12.55 -11.26 -18.10
C GLY A 208 13.64 -10.61 -17.22
N PRO A 209 14.92 -10.70 -17.62
CA PRO A 209 16.02 -10.26 -16.77
C PRO A 209 15.92 -8.76 -16.46
N GLY A 210 15.72 -8.45 -15.17
CA GLY A 210 15.68 -7.07 -14.66
C GLY A 210 14.31 -6.38 -14.72
N LEU A 211 13.23 -7.11 -15.03
CA LEU A 211 11.86 -6.59 -14.92
C LEU A 211 11.15 -7.23 -13.74
N VAL A 212 10.80 -6.41 -12.77
CA VAL A 212 10.10 -6.86 -11.56
C VAL A 212 8.66 -6.39 -11.56
N ASN A 213 7.74 -7.34 -11.50
CA ASN A 213 6.35 -7.05 -11.12
C ASN A 213 6.20 -7.23 -9.61
N SER A 214 5.46 -6.33 -8.99
CA SER A 214 5.14 -6.47 -7.58
C SER A 214 3.69 -6.22 -7.29
N GLN A 215 3.19 -6.96 -6.30
CA GLN A 215 1.82 -6.84 -5.83
C GLN A 215 1.84 -6.43 -4.37
N LEU A 216 1.40 -5.20 -4.08
CA LEU A 216 1.12 -4.76 -2.72
C LEU A 216 -0.37 -4.96 -2.46
N LEU A 217 -0.66 -5.83 -1.50
CA LEU A 217 -2.02 -6.26 -1.17
C LEU A 217 -2.55 -5.49 0.03
N HIS A 218 -3.58 -4.65 -0.18
CA HIS A 218 -4.44 -4.17 0.89
C HIS A 218 -5.87 -4.54 0.58
N ARG A 219 -6.50 -5.33 1.47
CA ARG A 219 -7.93 -5.63 1.37
C ARG A 219 -8.71 -4.39 1.78
N GLN A 220 -9.00 -3.51 0.83
CA GLN A 220 -9.93 -2.42 1.12
C GLN A 220 -11.29 -2.98 1.51
N VAL A 221 -11.82 -2.44 2.59
CA VAL A 221 -13.22 -2.59 2.98
C VAL A 221 -13.87 -1.25 2.75
N ILE A 222 -14.34 -1.00 1.53
CA ILE A 222 -15.28 0.08 1.29
C ILE A 222 -16.68 -0.52 1.36
N SER A 223 -17.19 -0.62 2.59
CA SER A 223 -18.61 -0.55 2.90
C SER A 223 -18.76 -0.58 4.42
N MET A 224 -18.92 0.59 5.01
CA MET A 224 -19.83 0.71 6.14
C MET A 224 -21.01 1.53 5.66
N PRO A 225 -22.26 1.03 5.73
CA PRO A 225 -23.40 1.92 5.64
C PRO A 225 -23.27 2.92 6.79
N GLU A 226 -23.56 4.19 6.52
CA GLU A 226 -23.70 5.23 7.54
C GLU A 226 -24.52 4.69 8.71
N THR A 227 -23.85 4.30 9.79
CA THR A 227 -24.46 4.22 11.10
C THR A 227 -23.68 5.18 11.95
N LYS A 228 -24.29 6.34 12.16
CA LYS A 228 -23.79 7.40 13.02
C LYS A 228 -23.25 6.78 14.32
N ALA A 229 -21.97 6.97 14.60
CA ALA A 229 -21.49 6.91 15.97
C ALA A 229 -22.04 8.16 16.68
N VAL A 230 -23.26 8.04 17.21
CA VAL A 230 -23.76 8.90 18.27
C VAL A 230 -23.50 8.14 19.58
N SER A 231 -22.55 8.63 20.37
CA SER A 231 -22.75 8.89 21.80
C SER A 231 -21.66 9.82 22.29
#